data_AF-A0A518IBR4-F1
#
_entry.id   AF-A0A518IBR4-F1
#
_cell.length_a   1.000
_cell.length_b   1.000
_cell.length_c   1.000
_cell.angle_alpha   90.00
_cell.angle_beta   90.00
_cell.angle_gamma   90.00
#
_symmetry.space_group_name_H-M   'P 1'
#
loop_
_entity.id
_entity.type
_entity.pdbx_description
1 polymer ?
#
loop_
_entity_poly.entity_id
_entity_poly.type
_entity_poly.pdbx_seq_one_letter_code
_entity_poly.pdbx_strand_id
1 'polypeptide(L)'
;MNHILPDYYVSEATWFYLSLLLTLAVFFRFDRIASLRNLDLLLLLSISPGLLFLSDNPVLGNIWLFAGTGLFVIRMSVDCFFQRRPRGEQNLNSFGMAFLCISIFAFFMVRVFTEKPAAETIQTVKQADSLLSMEDVTVDQKQEIQEAGPTARLFAAPVVPLSSAVAQSSLDPATLAARIMAILAHAFVVVGLIIMGRVHFADTQLGLAMALLYLLLPCTAYDVSKANHVLPAALLVWAFVAYRQPILSGIFMGLACGAMFFPVFLLPLWASFYWKNGLKRFVLSGSVVAIVLLGSLVLTSVDRFSFTQQTIGSIDWSVLKFEGGQQMPGFWSAYDSAYRIPVFVGFVLLIACLTIWPRKKNLGHLMSHTAAIIIATLLWYPQQGSVYLLWYLPMLLMVVFRPRLLHTIQSKDVDRNQESVEKPVSRHQDSVNIVRHTS
;
A
#
# COMPACT_ATOMS: atom_id res chain seq x y z
N MET A 1 -16.10 -24.52 8.31
CA MET A 1 -15.84 -25.26 7.05
C MET A 1 -16.92 -26.30 6.77
N ASN A 2 -17.29 -27.16 7.74
CA ASN A 2 -18.17 -28.33 7.51
C ASN A 2 -19.54 -28.05 6.86
N HIS A 3 -20.03 -26.81 6.89
CA HIS A 3 -21.31 -26.43 6.27
C HIS A 3 -21.19 -25.82 4.86
N ILE A 4 -20.01 -25.39 4.40
CA ILE A 4 -19.81 -24.72 3.09
C ILE A 4 -18.85 -25.50 2.19
N LEU A 5 -17.71 -25.92 2.75
CA LEU A 5 -16.71 -26.75 2.08
C LEU A 5 -16.15 -27.74 3.13
N PRO A 6 -16.69 -28.96 3.21
CA PRO A 6 -16.14 -29.99 4.10
C PRO A 6 -14.65 -30.22 3.79
N ASP A 7 -13.82 -30.34 4.82
CA ASP A 7 -12.39 -30.67 4.73
C ASP A 7 -11.47 -29.70 3.94
N TYR A 8 -11.97 -28.52 3.54
CA TYR A 8 -11.16 -27.53 2.83
C TYR A 8 -10.19 -26.82 3.78
N TYR A 9 -8.95 -27.29 3.88
CA TYR A 9 -7.87 -26.59 4.59
C TYR A 9 -6.66 -26.42 3.67
N VAL A 10 -6.24 -25.18 3.46
CA VAL A 10 -5.04 -24.85 2.69
C VAL A 10 -4.03 -24.24 3.66
N SER A 11 -2.98 -25.00 3.98
CA SER A 11 -1.90 -24.51 4.84
C SER A 11 -1.11 -23.38 4.17
N GLU A 12 -0.42 -22.56 4.96
CA GLU A 12 0.43 -21.48 4.46
C GLU A 12 1.53 -21.97 3.51
N ALA A 13 2.09 -23.15 3.78
CA ALA A 13 3.07 -23.80 2.93
C ALA A 13 2.44 -24.28 1.60
N THR A 14 1.26 -24.90 1.64
CA THR A 14 0.57 -25.34 0.42
C THR A 14 0.20 -24.14 -0.46
N TRP A 15 -0.31 -23.06 0.14
CA TRP A 15 -0.58 -21.82 -0.59
C TRP A 15 0.70 -21.28 -1.23
N PHE A 16 1.81 -21.22 -0.48
CA PHE A 16 3.11 -20.77 -0.98
C PHE A 16 3.55 -21.52 -2.24
N TYR A 17 3.55 -22.85 -2.23
CA TYR A 17 4.00 -23.63 -3.38
C TYR A 17 3.09 -23.44 -4.60
N LEU A 18 1.77 -23.47 -4.40
CA LEU A 18 0.81 -23.28 -5.50
C LEU A 18 0.89 -21.87 -6.08
N SER A 19 0.94 -20.85 -5.22
CA SER A 19 1.00 -19.46 -5.65
C SER A 19 2.36 -19.13 -6.28
N LEU A 20 3.46 -19.73 -5.81
CA LEU A 20 4.79 -19.57 -6.41
C LEU A 20 4.80 -20.12 -7.84
N LEU A 21 4.31 -21.35 -8.05
CA LEU A 21 4.26 -21.95 -9.38
C LEU A 21 3.38 -21.13 -10.33
N LEU A 22 2.19 -20.71 -9.86
CA LEU A 22 1.28 -19.91 -10.66
C LEU A 22 1.85 -18.51 -10.95
N THR A 23 2.51 -17.88 -9.98
CA THR A 23 3.17 -16.58 -10.14
C THR A 23 4.29 -16.68 -11.18
N LEU A 24 5.12 -17.72 -11.13
CA LEU A 24 6.15 -17.95 -12.14
C LEU A 24 5.52 -18.19 -13.52
N ALA A 25 4.49 -19.04 -13.62
CA ALA A 25 3.82 -19.32 -14.88
C ALA A 25 3.23 -18.06 -15.54
N VAL A 26 2.61 -17.16 -14.75
CA VAL A 26 1.93 -15.96 -15.29
C VAL A 26 2.90 -14.80 -15.54
N PHE A 27 3.86 -14.57 -14.63
CA PHE A 27 4.66 -13.36 -14.60
C PHE A 27 6.14 -13.53 -14.99
N PHE A 28 6.69 -14.75 -14.94
CA PHE A 28 8.09 -14.97 -15.30
C PHE A 28 8.28 -14.94 -16.81
N ARG A 29 9.30 -14.19 -17.26
CA ARG A 29 9.68 -14.10 -18.67
C ARG A 29 10.70 -15.19 -18.99
N PHE A 30 10.23 -16.27 -19.62
CA PHE A 30 11.09 -17.41 -20.01
C PHE A 30 12.00 -17.11 -21.21
N ASP A 31 11.59 -16.19 -22.09
CA ASP A 31 12.37 -15.72 -23.25
C ASP A 31 13.61 -14.91 -22.84
N ARG A 32 13.52 -14.19 -21.71
CA ARG A 32 14.59 -13.34 -21.18
C ARG A 32 14.70 -13.50 -19.67
N ILE A 33 15.43 -14.54 -19.27
CA ILE A 33 15.67 -14.91 -17.86
C ILE A 33 16.26 -13.73 -17.08
N ALA A 34 17.33 -13.11 -17.59
CA ALA A 34 17.98 -11.95 -16.99
C ALA A 34 17.25 -10.65 -17.36
N SER A 35 16.13 -10.38 -16.68
CA SER A 35 15.38 -9.13 -16.82
C SER A 35 15.13 -8.47 -15.47
N LEU A 36 15.04 -7.13 -15.44
CA LEU A 36 14.72 -6.37 -14.22
C LEU A 36 13.39 -6.83 -13.59
N ARG A 37 12.43 -7.20 -14.43
CA ARG A 37 11.15 -7.74 -14.00
C ARG A 37 11.28 -9.11 -13.33
N ASN A 38 12.05 -10.03 -13.91
CA ASN A 38 12.30 -11.32 -13.27
C ASN A 38 13.09 -11.15 -11.97
N LEU A 39 14.03 -10.21 -11.91
CA LEU A 39 14.71 -9.86 -10.66
C LEU A 39 13.71 -9.38 -9.60
N ASP A 40 12.84 -8.43 -9.94
CA ASP A 40 11.81 -7.92 -9.03
C ASP A 40 10.85 -9.04 -8.57
N LEU A 41 10.46 -9.93 -9.48
CA LEU A 41 9.59 -11.07 -9.19
C LEU A 41 10.27 -12.08 -8.25
N LEU A 42 11.54 -12.41 -8.51
CA LEU A 42 12.31 -13.31 -7.66
C LEU A 42 12.55 -12.70 -6.27
N LEU A 43 12.83 -11.40 -6.19
CA LEU A 43 12.93 -10.69 -4.91
C LEU A 43 11.59 -10.73 -4.16
N LEU A 44 10.46 -10.51 -4.84
CA LEU A 44 9.12 -10.58 -4.24
C LEU A 44 8.82 -11.98 -3.70
N LEU A 45 9.11 -13.02 -4.49
CA LEU A 45 8.92 -14.41 -4.07
C LEU A 45 9.88 -14.81 -2.95
N SER A 46 11.09 -14.25 -2.92
CA SER A 46 12.09 -14.53 -1.88
C SER A 46 11.66 -14.08 -0.48
N ILE A 47 10.73 -13.13 -0.35
CA ILE A 47 10.20 -12.70 0.95
C ILE A 47 9.43 -13.84 1.64
N SER A 48 8.70 -14.64 0.86
CA SER A 48 7.71 -15.57 1.40
C SER A 48 8.32 -16.73 2.21
N PRO A 49 9.44 -17.35 1.81
CA PRO A 49 10.19 -18.26 2.68
C PRO A 49 10.61 -17.63 4.01
N GLY A 50 10.97 -16.34 4.02
CA GLY A 50 11.32 -15.61 5.24
C GLY A 50 10.18 -15.56 6.25
N LEU A 51 8.93 -15.41 5.79
CA LEU A 51 7.74 -15.48 6.64
C LEU A 51 7.50 -16.88 7.20
N LEU A 52 7.66 -17.92 6.36
CA LEU A 52 7.52 -19.31 6.81
C LEU A 52 8.57 -19.67 7.86
N PHE A 53 9.81 -19.17 7.73
CA PHE A 53 10.84 -19.40 8.75
C PHE A 53 10.53 -18.72 10.09
N LEU A 54 9.61 -17.75 10.17
CA LEU A 54 9.28 -17.13 11.46
C LEU A 54 8.65 -18.12 12.45
N SER A 55 7.94 -19.15 11.98
CA SER A 55 7.35 -20.17 12.87
C SER A 55 8.41 -21.11 13.44
N ASP A 56 9.35 -21.55 12.60
CA ASP A 56 10.28 -22.65 12.94
C ASP A 56 11.63 -22.12 13.45
N ASN A 57 12.13 -21.03 12.87
CA ASN A 57 13.40 -20.40 13.21
C ASN A 57 13.31 -18.87 13.09
N PRO A 58 12.79 -18.18 14.12
CA PRO A 58 12.49 -16.76 14.04
C PRO A 58 13.73 -15.89 13.80
N VAL A 59 14.91 -16.31 14.27
CA VAL A 59 16.16 -15.58 14.02
C VAL A 59 16.50 -15.60 12.53
N LEU A 60 16.45 -16.78 11.91
CA LEU A 60 16.71 -16.93 10.47
C LEU A 60 15.67 -16.16 9.65
N GLY A 61 14.38 -16.29 9.97
CA GLY A 61 13.30 -15.58 9.31
C GLY A 61 13.47 -14.06 9.38
N ASN A 62 13.78 -13.53 10.58
CA ASN A 62 14.03 -12.11 10.78
C ASN A 62 15.23 -11.60 9.96
N ILE A 63 16.36 -12.31 9.97
CA ILE A 63 17.56 -11.95 9.19
C ILE A 63 17.25 -11.97 7.69
N TRP A 64 16.55 -13.01 7.23
CA TRP A 64 16.16 -13.17 5.84
C TRP A 64 15.26 -12.04 5.35
N LEU A 65 14.22 -11.73 6.12
CA LEU A 65 13.31 -10.63 5.82
C LEU A 65 14.03 -9.28 5.87
N PHE A 66 14.87 -9.04 6.88
CA PHE A 66 15.65 -7.81 6.99
C PHE A 66 16.56 -7.59 5.77
N ALA A 67 17.28 -8.64 5.35
CA ALA A 67 18.12 -8.60 4.15
C ALA A 67 17.30 -8.35 2.88
N GLY A 68 16.18 -9.06 2.70
CA GLY A 68 15.25 -8.87 1.57
C GLY A 68 14.68 -7.45 1.51
N THR A 69 14.22 -6.92 2.64
CA THR A 69 13.75 -5.53 2.77
C THR A 69 14.87 -4.55 2.41
N GLY A 70 16.11 -4.77 2.86
CA GLY A 70 17.27 -3.96 2.51
C GLY A 70 17.55 -3.94 1.00
N LEU A 71 17.48 -5.09 0.33
CA LEU A 71 17.61 -5.18 -1.13
C LEU A 71 16.51 -4.39 -1.84
N PHE A 72 15.28 -4.40 -1.33
CA PHE A 72 14.20 -3.58 -1.89
C PHE A 72 14.43 -2.08 -1.70
N VAL A 73 14.96 -1.63 -0.55
CA VAL A 73 15.32 -0.21 -0.37
C VAL A 73 16.31 0.23 -1.45
N ILE A 74 17.36 -0.57 -1.67
CA ILE A 74 18.35 -0.32 -2.72
C ILE A 74 17.65 -0.26 -4.08
N ARG A 75 16.93 -1.33 -4.44
CA ARG A 75 16.24 -1.49 -5.73
C ARG A 75 15.24 -0.37 -6.04
N MET A 76 14.46 0.08 -5.05
CA MET A 76 13.50 1.18 -5.19
C MET A 76 14.20 2.55 -5.28
N SER A 77 15.32 2.73 -4.59
CA SER A 77 16.11 3.96 -4.64
C SER A 77 16.81 4.15 -5.99
N VAL A 78 17.32 3.06 -6.59
CA VAL A 78 17.99 3.09 -7.90
C VAL A 78 17.01 2.96 -9.09
N ASP A 79 15.71 2.82 -8.82
CA ASP A 79 14.67 2.56 -9.82
C ASP A 79 14.67 3.54 -11.00
N CYS A 80 15.03 4.78 -10.71
CA CYS A 80 15.03 5.90 -11.64
C CYS A 80 16.21 5.87 -12.64
N PHE A 81 17.26 5.11 -12.36
CA PHE A 81 18.38 4.93 -13.28
C PHE A 81 18.02 3.98 -14.45
N PHE A 82 16.98 3.15 -14.29
CA PHE A 82 16.52 2.24 -15.33
C PHE A 82 15.57 2.93 -16.32
N GLN A 83 16.15 3.55 -17.35
CA GLN A 83 15.42 4.31 -18.39
C GLN A 83 14.67 3.43 -19.40
N ARG A 84 15.12 2.18 -19.59
CA ARG A 84 14.52 1.22 -20.54
C ARG A 84 13.67 0.22 -19.78
N ARG A 85 12.34 0.37 -19.89
CA ARG A 85 11.36 -0.63 -19.46
C ARG A 85 10.54 -1.10 -20.65
N PRO A 86 10.88 -2.25 -21.25
CA PRO A 86 10.02 -2.85 -22.26
C PRO A 86 8.65 -3.11 -21.63
N ARG A 87 7.58 -2.82 -22.37
CA ARG A 87 6.24 -3.25 -21.99
C ARG A 87 6.24 -4.78 -21.98
N GLY A 88 6.23 -5.37 -20.80
CA GLY A 88 6.24 -6.82 -20.65
C GLY A 88 4.80 -7.31 -20.60
N GLU A 89 4.34 -7.95 -21.67
CA GLU A 89 3.07 -8.69 -21.66
C GLU A 89 3.13 -9.80 -20.60
N GLN A 90 1.96 -10.17 -20.08
CA GLN A 90 1.83 -11.30 -19.16
C GLN A 90 1.66 -12.58 -19.98
N ASN A 91 2.09 -13.72 -19.44
CA ASN A 91 1.90 -15.00 -20.14
C ASN A 91 0.42 -15.43 -20.20
N LEU A 92 -0.43 -14.79 -19.38
CA LEU A 92 -1.87 -14.97 -19.37
C LEU A 92 -2.60 -13.77 -19.97
N ASN A 93 -3.66 -14.03 -20.73
CA ASN A 93 -4.50 -12.98 -21.31
C ASN A 93 -5.31 -12.23 -20.24
N SER A 94 -5.87 -11.06 -20.60
CA SER A 94 -6.61 -10.20 -19.68
C SER A 94 -7.84 -10.87 -19.06
N PHE A 95 -8.58 -11.69 -19.82
CA PHE A 95 -9.76 -12.42 -19.32
C PHE A 95 -9.38 -13.48 -18.29
N GLY A 96 -8.33 -14.25 -18.54
CA GLY A 96 -7.80 -15.24 -17.61
C GLY A 96 -7.30 -14.59 -16.33
N MET A 97 -6.61 -13.45 -16.43
CA MET A 97 -6.19 -12.70 -15.25
C MET A 97 -7.37 -12.13 -14.45
N ALA A 98 -8.40 -11.61 -15.12
CA ALA A 98 -9.61 -11.12 -14.45
C ALA A 98 -10.34 -12.27 -13.72
N PHE A 99 -10.47 -13.42 -14.37
CA PHE A 99 -11.04 -14.63 -13.75
C PHE A 99 -10.24 -15.08 -12.53
N LEU A 100 -8.91 -15.14 -12.63
CA LEU A 100 -8.05 -15.48 -11.48
C LEU A 100 -8.14 -14.45 -10.35
N CYS A 101 -8.17 -13.15 -10.66
CA CYS A 101 -8.37 -12.11 -9.66
C CYS A 101 -9.66 -12.34 -8.86
N ILE A 102 -10.79 -12.52 -9.56
CA ILE A 102 -12.09 -12.75 -8.92
C ILE A 102 -12.07 -14.03 -8.10
N SER A 103 -11.51 -15.11 -8.65
CA SER A 103 -11.47 -16.42 -7.99
C SER A 103 -10.61 -16.41 -6.72
N ILE A 104 -9.39 -15.88 -6.81
CA ILE A 104 -8.47 -15.79 -5.65
C ILE A 104 -9.03 -14.84 -4.60
N PHE A 105 -9.61 -13.71 -5.02
CA PHE A 105 -10.28 -12.81 -4.09
C PHE A 105 -11.42 -13.52 -3.35
N ALA A 106 -12.26 -14.29 -4.05
CA ALA A 106 -13.30 -15.11 -3.43
C ALA A 106 -12.73 -16.13 -2.43
N PHE A 107 -11.62 -16.80 -2.77
CA PHE A 107 -10.92 -17.69 -1.82
C PHE A 107 -10.42 -16.94 -0.58
N PHE A 108 -9.88 -15.72 -0.74
CA PHE A 108 -9.50 -14.88 0.39
C PHE A 108 -10.70 -14.51 1.25
N MET A 109 -11.86 -14.21 0.66
CA MET A 109 -13.07 -13.94 1.44
C MET A 109 -13.45 -15.15 2.28
N VAL A 110 -13.44 -16.36 1.68
CA VAL A 110 -13.70 -17.61 2.40
C VAL A 110 -12.71 -17.74 3.56
N ARG A 111 -11.42 -17.51 3.32
CA ARG A 111 -10.37 -17.57 4.36
C ARG A 111 -10.63 -16.58 5.50
N VAL A 112 -11.01 -15.34 5.20
CA VAL A 112 -11.37 -14.32 6.21
C VAL A 112 -12.56 -14.77 7.07
N PHE A 113 -13.53 -15.49 6.50
CA PHE A 113 -14.68 -16.02 7.24
C PHE A 113 -14.40 -17.33 7.99
N THR A 114 -13.38 -18.09 7.60
CA THR A 114 -13.07 -19.39 8.22
C THR A 114 -12.00 -19.27 9.31
N GLU A 115 -11.03 -18.38 9.14
CA GLU A 115 -9.98 -18.16 10.11
C GLU A 115 -10.43 -17.24 11.25
N LYS A 116 -9.71 -17.32 12.37
CA LYS A 116 -9.85 -16.39 13.48
C LYS A 116 -9.36 -15.02 12.99
N PRO A 117 -10.18 -13.95 13.08
CA PRO A 117 -9.71 -12.63 12.68
C PRO A 117 -8.54 -12.18 13.57
N ALA A 118 -7.67 -11.34 13.01
CA ALA A 118 -6.56 -10.79 13.76
C ALA A 118 -7.04 -10.03 15.01
N ALA A 119 -6.39 -10.28 16.15
CA ALA A 119 -6.74 -9.69 17.43
C ALA A 119 -6.73 -8.15 17.37
N GLU A 120 -5.76 -7.57 16.66
CA GLU A 120 -5.64 -6.11 16.49
C GLU A 120 -6.86 -5.53 15.74
N THR A 121 -7.35 -6.21 14.70
CA THR A 121 -8.52 -5.77 13.95
C THR A 121 -9.78 -5.82 14.82
N ILE A 122 -9.94 -6.88 15.62
CA ILE A 122 -11.07 -7.01 16.56
C ILE A 122 -11.03 -5.90 17.61
N GLN A 123 -9.84 -5.59 18.14
CA GLN A 123 -9.68 -4.48 19.09
C GLN A 123 -10.04 -3.14 18.47
N THR A 124 -9.60 -2.84 17.23
CA THR A 124 -10.03 -1.63 16.52
C THR A 124 -11.54 -1.51 16.42
N VAL A 125 -12.22 -2.63 16.12
CA VAL A 125 -13.69 -2.67 16.00
C VAL A 125 -14.35 -2.46 17.35
N LYS A 126 -13.87 -3.12 18.41
CA LYS A 126 -14.39 -2.91 19.78
C LYS A 126 -14.19 -1.49 20.26
N GLN A 127 -13.04 -0.89 19.97
CA GLN A 127 -12.79 0.52 20.25
C GLN A 127 -13.77 1.41 19.49
N ALA A 128 -14.03 1.14 18.20
CA ALA A 128 -15.02 1.89 17.44
C ALA A 128 -16.45 1.74 17.99
N ASP A 129 -16.82 0.54 18.46
CA ASP A 129 -18.11 0.29 19.12
C ASP A 129 -18.23 1.07 20.43
N SER A 130 -17.20 1.07 21.28
CA SER A 130 -17.17 1.88 22.51
C SER A 130 -17.27 3.39 22.24
N LEU A 131 -16.69 3.86 21.14
CA LEU A 131 -16.82 5.27 20.71
C LEU A 131 -18.25 5.60 20.26
N LEU A 132 -18.98 4.64 19.68
CA LEU A 132 -20.38 4.82 19.28
C LEU A 132 -21.32 4.75 20.48
N SER A 133 -21.03 3.90 21.47
CA SER A 133 -21.81 3.78 22.70
C SER A 133 -21.53 4.87 23.73
N MET A 134 -20.53 5.74 23.48
CA MET A 134 -20.06 6.76 24.42
C MET A 134 -19.67 6.16 25.79
N GLU A 135 -19.17 4.92 25.77
CA GLU A 135 -18.75 4.19 26.97
C GLU A 135 -17.23 4.32 27.14
N ASP A 136 -16.78 4.55 28.38
CA ASP A 136 -15.35 4.69 28.65
C ASP A 136 -14.62 3.36 28.40
N VAL A 137 -13.46 3.44 27.75
CA VAL A 137 -12.52 2.32 27.65
C VAL A 137 -11.98 2.06 29.06
N THR A 138 -12.50 1.01 29.71
CA THR A 138 -11.97 0.57 31.01
C THR A 138 -10.48 0.26 30.89
N VAL A 139 -9.69 0.83 31.80
CA VAL A 139 -8.20 0.86 31.80
C VAL A 139 -7.56 -0.54 31.91
N ASP A 140 -8.35 -1.61 32.09
CA ASP A 140 -7.88 -2.96 32.38
C ASP A 140 -7.55 -3.83 31.15
N GLN A 141 -7.80 -3.38 29.92
CA GLN A 141 -7.40 -4.12 28.70
C GLN A 141 -6.08 -3.64 28.08
N LYS A 142 -5.08 -3.38 28.93
CA LYS A 142 -3.70 -3.15 28.49
C LYS A 142 -3.03 -4.47 28.13
N GLN A 143 -3.38 -5.05 26.98
CA GLN A 143 -2.56 -6.07 26.33
C GLN A 143 -1.68 -5.42 25.27
N GLU A 144 -0.43 -5.88 25.18
CA GLU A 144 0.70 -5.41 24.35
C GLU A 144 0.48 -5.46 22.82
N ILE A 145 -0.69 -5.06 22.34
CA ILE A 145 -1.09 -5.16 20.95
C ILE A 145 -1.06 -3.75 20.34
N GLN A 146 -0.35 -3.60 19.23
CA GLN A 146 -0.15 -2.34 18.52
C GLN A 146 -1.50 -1.66 18.24
N GLU A 147 -1.74 -0.49 18.83
CA GLU A 147 -2.99 0.24 18.67
C GLU A 147 -3.15 0.74 17.23
N ALA A 148 -4.32 0.48 16.63
CA ALA A 148 -4.68 1.05 15.33
C ALA A 148 -4.99 2.54 15.47
N GLY A 149 -4.55 3.33 14.48
CA GLY A 149 -4.74 4.78 14.51
C GLY A 149 -6.21 5.22 14.39
N PRO A 150 -6.52 6.49 14.73
CA PRO A 150 -7.88 7.02 14.76
C PRO A 150 -8.66 6.90 13.44
N THR A 151 -7.98 6.93 12.29
CA THR A 151 -8.64 6.67 11.00
C THR A 151 -9.21 5.25 10.95
N ALA A 152 -8.50 4.24 11.45
CA ALA A 152 -8.98 2.87 11.44
C ALA A 152 -10.28 2.74 12.25
N ARG A 153 -10.35 3.40 13.42
CA ARG A 153 -11.58 3.47 14.23
C ARG A 153 -12.74 4.14 13.48
N LEU A 154 -12.47 5.25 12.78
CA LEU A 154 -13.48 5.95 11.97
C LEU A 154 -14.03 5.07 10.83
N PHE A 155 -13.18 4.29 10.17
CA PHE A 155 -13.63 3.36 9.13
C PHE A 155 -14.33 2.11 9.69
N ALA A 156 -14.08 1.73 10.95
CA ALA A 156 -14.83 0.67 11.63
C ALA A 156 -16.23 1.13 12.07
N ALA A 157 -16.41 2.40 12.44
CA ALA A 157 -17.66 2.94 12.95
C ALA A 157 -18.91 2.64 12.08
N PRO A 158 -18.91 2.79 10.74
CA PRO A 158 -20.07 2.41 9.92
C PRO A 158 -20.24 0.89 9.75
N VAL A 159 -19.18 0.11 9.96
CA VAL A 159 -19.19 -1.35 9.79
C VAL A 159 -19.79 -2.05 11.00
N VAL A 160 -19.62 -1.51 12.21
CA VAL A 160 -20.18 -2.03 13.46
C VAL A 160 -21.72 -2.18 13.40
N PRO A 161 -22.53 -1.13 13.13
CA PRO A 161 -23.99 -1.25 13.09
C PRO A 161 -24.47 -2.10 11.91
N LEU A 162 -23.74 -2.11 10.78
CA LEU A 162 -24.04 -3.00 9.66
C LEU A 162 -23.86 -4.46 10.08
N SER A 163 -22.80 -4.76 10.83
CA SER A 163 -22.54 -6.10 11.32
C SER A 163 -23.55 -6.54 12.37
N SER A 164 -23.98 -5.67 13.28
CA SER A 164 -24.99 -6.03 14.29
C SER A 164 -26.38 -6.26 13.67
N ALA A 165 -26.73 -5.53 12.61
CA ALA A 165 -27.97 -5.76 11.86
C ALA A 165 -27.98 -7.09 11.08
N VAL A 166 -26.81 -7.55 10.63
CA VAL A 166 -26.66 -8.78 9.83
C VAL A 166 -26.34 -10.00 10.70
N ALA A 167 -25.74 -9.80 11.87
CA ALA A 167 -25.36 -10.85 12.79
C ALA A 167 -26.61 -11.61 13.26
N GLN A 168 -26.81 -12.80 12.68
CA GLN A 168 -27.71 -13.81 13.23
C GLN A 168 -27.10 -14.35 14.53
N SER A 169 -27.93 -14.90 15.41
CA SER A 169 -27.67 -15.24 16.83
C SER A 169 -26.47 -16.15 17.14
N SER A 170 -25.64 -16.53 16.16
CA SER A 170 -24.46 -17.39 16.30
C SER A 170 -23.10 -16.71 16.06
N LEU A 171 -23.06 -15.46 15.57
CA LEU A 171 -21.82 -14.72 15.30
C LEU A 171 -21.71 -13.47 16.16
N ASP A 172 -20.58 -13.32 16.86
CA ASP A 172 -20.22 -12.09 17.57
C ASP A 172 -20.14 -10.90 16.58
N PRO A 173 -20.90 -9.80 16.78
CA PRO A 173 -20.91 -8.65 15.87
C PRO A 173 -19.52 -8.07 15.61
N ALA A 174 -18.67 -7.97 16.64
CA ALA A 174 -17.31 -7.43 16.49
C ALA A 174 -16.45 -8.30 15.55
N THR A 175 -16.61 -9.62 15.63
CA THR A 175 -15.95 -10.58 14.74
C THR A 175 -16.42 -10.41 13.29
N LEU A 176 -17.72 -10.20 13.07
CA LEU A 176 -18.26 -9.95 11.74
C LEU A 176 -17.79 -8.61 11.16
N ALA A 177 -17.78 -7.54 11.97
CA ALA A 177 -17.27 -6.23 11.55
C ALA A 177 -15.79 -6.27 11.18
N ALA A 178 -14.95 -6.97 11.96
CA ALA A 178 -13.52 -7.13 11.65
C ALA A 178 -13.30 -7.81 10.29
N ARG A 179 -14.13 -8.81 9.98
CA ARG A 179 -14.11 -9.51 8.68
C ARG A 179 -14.51 -8.59 7.53
N ILE A 180 -15.64 -7.88 7.66
CA ILE A 180 -16.09 -6.92 6.64
C ILE A 180 -15.01 -5.86 6.39
N MET A 181 -14.39 -5.34 7.45
CA MET A 181 -13.31 -4.37 7.34
C MET A 181 -12.11 -4.90 6.55
N ALA A 182 -11.66 -6.12 6.82
CA ALA A 182 -10.57 -6.76 6.07
C ALA A 182 -10.92 -6.92 4.58
N ILE A 183 -12.14 -7.38 4.29
CA ILE A 183 -12.66 -7.55 2.92
C ILE A 183 -12.64 -6.23 2.16
N LEU A 184 -13.18 -5.17 2.77
CA LEU A 184 -13.24 -3.84 2.16
C LEU A 184 -11.84 -3.26 1.94
N ALA A 185 -10.91 -3.44 2.88
CA ALA A 185 -9.55 -2.96 2.75
C ALA A 185 -8.83 -3.60 1.54
N HIS A 186 -8.92 -4.93 1.39
CA HIS A 186 -8.33 -5.63 0.23
C HIS A 186 -9.02 -5.27 -1.09
N ALA A 187 -10.36 -5.17 -1.10
CA ALA A 187 -11.09 -4.72 -2.28
C ALA A 187 -10.64 -3.32 -2.72
N PHE A 188 -10.42 -2.42 -1.75
CA PHE A 188 -9.98 -1.06 -2.00
C PHE A 188 -8.57 -1.00 -2.62
N VAL A 189 -7.65 -1.88 -2.19
CA VAL A 189 -6.33 -2.07 -2.83
C VAL A 189 -6.49 -2.58 -4.27
N VAL A 190 -7.22 -3.68 -4.46
CA VAL A 190 -7.39 -4.35 -5.77
C VAL A 190 -7.98 -3.40 -6.80
N VAL A 191 -9.09 -2.72 -6.46
CA VAL A 191 -9.73 -1.74 -7.33
C VAL A 191 -8.80 -0.56 -7.60
N GLY A 192 -8.10 -0.07 -6.58
CA GLY A 192 -7.12 1.01 -6.71
C GLY A 192 -5.99 0.67 -7.68
N LEU A 193 -5.43 -0.53 -7.62
CA LEU A 193 -4.37 -1.00 -8.54
C LEU A 193 -4.88 -1.12 -9.98
N ILE A 194 -6.10 -1.65 -10.18
CA ILE A 194 -6.71 -1.75 -11.51
C ILE A 194 -6.95 -0.36 -12.12
N ILE A 195 -7.51 0.57 -11.34
CA ILE A 195 -7.75 1.95 -11.77
C ILE A 195 -6.42 2.66 -12.06
N MET A 196 -5.40 2.47 -11.23
CA MET A 196 -4.06 3.02 -11.45
C MET A 196 -3.50 2.59 -12.81
N GLY A 197 -3.58 1.29 -13.13
CA GLY A 197 -3.16 0.77 -14.43
C GLY A 197 -3.95 1.37 -15.59
N ARG A 198 -5.28 1.39 -15.48
CA ARG A 198 -6.17 1.92 -16.53
C ARG A 198 -5.96 3.42 -16.78
N VAL A 199 -5.94 4.24 -15.72
CA VAL A 199 -5.96 5.70 -15.82
C VAL A 199 -4.56 6.27 -16.06
N HIS A 200 -3.56 5.76 -15.34
CA HIS A 200 -2.22 6.38 -15.32
C HIS A 200 -1.19 5.62 -16.14
N PHE A 201 -1.35 4.30 -16.30
CA PHE A 201 -0.51 3.51 -17.20
C PHE A 201 -1.12 3.32 -18.59
N ALA A 202 -2.37 3.78 -18.78
CA ALA A 202 -3.16 3.64 -20.01
C ALA A 202 -3.30 2.17 -20.46
N ASP A 203 -3.25 1.23 -19.50
CA ASP A 203 -3.25 -0.20 -19.76
C ASP A 203 -3.98 -0.95 -18.63
N THR A 204 -5.16 -1.48 -18.96
CA THR A 204 -5.97 -2.26 -18.01
C THR A 204 -5.34 -3.62 -17.74
N GLN A 205 -4.57 -4.19 -18.68
CA GLN A 205 -3.88 -5.45 -18.49
C GLN A 205 -2.81 -5.32 -17.41
N LEU A 206 -2.07 -4.20 -17.36
CA LEU A 206 -1.12 -3.92 -16.27
C LEU A 206 -1.84 -3.70 -14.92
N GLY A 207 -3.00 -3.06 -14.93
CA GLY A 207 -3.84 -2.92 -13.73
C GLY A 207 -4.27 -4.26 -13.16
N LEU A 208 -4.79 -5.16 -14.01
CA LEU A 208 -5.15 -6.53 -13.65
C LEU A 208 -3.93 -7.34 -13.19
N ALA A 209 -2.79 -7.18 -13.86
CA ALA A 209 -1.54 -7.86 -13.52
C ALA A 209 -1.05 -7.47 -12.11
N MET A 210 -1.10 -6.18 -11.74
CA MET A 210 -0.76 -5.71 -10.40
C MET A 210 -1.70 -6.28 -9.35
N ALA A 211 -3.01 -6.23 -9.59
CA ALA A 211 -4.01 -6.78 -8.67
C ALA A 211 -3.89 -8.30 -8.51
N LEU A 212 -3.64 -9.02 -9.62
CA LEU A 212 -3.44 -10.46 -9.59
C LEU A 212 -2.19 -10.84 -8.82
N LEU A 213 -1.06 -10.14 -9.04
CA LEU A 213 0.16 -10.42 -8.30
C LEU A 213 0.01 -10.09 -6.81
N TYR A 214 -0.70 -9.00 -6.47
CA TYR A 214 -1.03 -8.67 -5.08
C TYR A 214 -1.77 -9.83 -4.40
N LEU A 215 -2.78 -10.40 -5.06
CA LEU A 215 -3.56 -11.51 -4.52
C LEU A 215 -2.81 -12.84 -4.52
N LEU A 216 -1.90 -13.06 -5.46
CA LEU A 216 -1.11 -14.29 -5.52
C LEU A 216 0.03 -14.32 -4.50
N LEU A 217 0.57 -13.17 -4.09
CA LEU A 217 1.72 -13.18 -3.19
C LEU A 217 1.36 -13.80 -1.83
N PRO A 218 2.15 -14.79 -1.35
CA PRO A 218 1.86 -15.52 -0.11
C PRO A 218 1.65 -14.61 1.10
N CYS A 219 2.45 -13.55 1.22
CA CYS A 219 2.32 -12.55 2.28
C CYS A 219 0.92 -11.92 2.38
N THR A 220 0.22 -11.73 1.25
CA THR A 220 -1.15 -11.21 1.26
C THR A 220 -2.14 -12.23 1.81
N ALA A 221 -1.92 -13.51 1.53
CA ALA A 221 -2.76 -14.59 2.02
C ALA A 221 -2.56 -14.81 3.53
N TYR A 222 -1.33 -14.73 4.03
CA TYR A 222 -1.00 -14.95 5.44
C TYR A 222 -1.61 -13.88 6.35
N ASP A 223 -1.57 -12.63 5.91
CA ASP A 223 -2.05 -11.48 6.70
C ASP A 223 -3.41 -10.96 6.21
N VAL A 224 -4.23 -11.82 5.57
CA VAL A 224 -5.49 -11.40 4.94
C VAL A 224 -6.48 -10.75 5.92
N SER A 225 -6.47 -11.17 7.20
CA SER A 225 -7.37 -10.65 8.25
C SER A 225 -6.84 -9.41 8.99
N LYS A 226 -5.59 -8.99 8.75
CA LYS A 226 -4.95 -7.83 9.41
C LYS A 226 -5.31 -6.51 8.70
N ALA A 227 -6.59 -6.12 8.79
CA ALA A 227 -7.11 -4.93 8.11
C ALA A 227 -6.34 -3.64 8.46
N ASN A 228 -5.86 -3.52 9.70
CA ASN A 228 -5.09 -2.37 10.18
C ASN A 228 -3.80 -2.12 9.37
N HIS A 229 -3.18 -3.17 8.82
CA HIS A 229 -1.97 -3.04 7.98
C HIS A 229 -2.28 -2.82 6.50
N VAL A 230 -3.45 -3.27 6.03
CA VAL A 230 -3.88 -3.11 4.64
C VAL A 230 -4.44 -1.71 4.38
N LEU A 231 -5.21 -1.16 5.33
CA LEU A 231 -5.93 0.10 5.18
C LEU A 231 -5.01 1.29 4.83
N PRO A 232 -3.87 1.54 5.50
CA PRO A 232 -2.98 2.64 5.14
C PRO A 232 -2.41 2.48 3.72
N ALA A 233 -2.03 1.26 3.34
CA ALA A 233 -1.54 0.99 1.99
C ALA A 233 -2.64 1.23 0.95
N ALA A 234 -3.88 0.83 1.24
CA ALA A 234 -5.04 1.07 0.38
C ALA A 234 -5.29 2.58 0.19
N LEU A 235 -5.29 3.36 1.28
CA LEU A 235 -5.42 4.82 1.23
C LEU A 235 -4.28 5.45 0.39
N LEU A 236 -3.05 4.97 0.52
CA LEU A 236 -1.93 5.43 -0.30
C LEU A 236 -2.10 5.08 -1.79
N VAL A 237 -2.65 3.90 -2.13
CA VAL A 237 -2.98 3.56 -3.53
C VAL A 237 -3.95 4.59 -4.10
N TRP A 238 -4.97 4.97 -3.34
CA TRP A 238 -5.94 5.98 -3.78
C TRP A 238 -5.37 7.40 -3.79
N ALA A 239 -4.41 7.72 -2.92
CA ALA A 239 -3.63 8.95 -3.01
C ALA A 239 -2.86 9.03 -4.34
N PHE A 240 -2.33 7.90 -4.84
CA PHE A 240 -1.74 7.81 -6.18
C PHE A 240 -2.78 7.85 -7.29
N VAL A 241 -3.90 7.12 -7.20
CA VAL A 241 -4.99 7.21 -8.20
C VAL A 241 -5.43 8.66 -8.37
N ALA A 242 -5.48 9.43 -7.28
CA ALA A 242 -5.84 10.84 -7.28
C ALA A 242 -4.64 11.81 -7.39
N TYR A 243 -3.43 11.39 -7.78
CA TYR A 243 -2.22 12.25 -7.72
C TYR A 243 -2.32 13.53 -8.57
N ARG A 244 -3.19 13.57 -9.59
CA ARG A 244 -3.41 14.79 -10.39
C ARG A 244 -4.23 15.84 -9.63
N GLN A 245 -4.95 15.43 -8.59
CA GLN A 245 -5.81 16.27 -7.77
C GLN A 245 -5.21 16.42 -6.35
N PRO A 246 -4.48 17.51 -6.06
CA PRO A 246 -3.74 17.64 -4.81
C PRO A 246 -4.64 17.61 -3.57
N ILE A 247 -5.91 18.06 -3.68
CA ILE A 247 -6.88 18.01 -2.59
C ILE A 247 -7.19 16.57 -2.20
N LEU A 248 -7.66 15.74 -3.16
CA LEU A 248 -7.99 14.34 -2.91
C LEU A 248 -6.76 13.53 -2.45
N SER A 249 -5.61 13.75 -3.09
CA SER A 249 -4.36 13.13 -2.68
C SER A 249 -3.97 13.49 -1.24
N GLY A 250 -4.15 14.76 -0.82
CA GLY A 250 -3.92 15.19 0.55
C GLY A 250 -4.92 14.63 1.55
N ILE A 251 -6.20 14.43 1.16
CA ILE A 251 -7.21 13.76 1.99
C ILE A 251 -6.79 12.31 2.26
N PHE A 252 -6.49 11.55 1.19
CA PHE A 252 -6.07 10.15 1.33
C PHE A 252 -4.74 10.02 2.10
N MET A 253 -3.79 10.93 1.88
CA MET A 253 -2.54 10.96 2.65
C MET A 253 -2.78 11.26 4.14
N GLY A 254 -3.65 12.24 4.45
CA GLY A 254 -4.02 12.58 5.82
C GLY A 254 -4.72 11.41 6.53
N LEU A 255 -5.64 10.74 5.84
CA LEU A 255 -6.30 9.53 6.35
C LEU A 255 -5.28 8.41 6.57
N ALA A 256 -4.32 8.21 5.66
CA ALA A 256 -3.27 7.20 5.82
C ALA A 256 -2.39 7.48 7.04
N CYS A 257 -1.98 8.75 7.26
CA CYS A 257 -1.25 9.17 8.46
C CYS A 257 -2.05 8.96 9.75
N GLY A 258 -3.37 9.12 9.70
CA GLY A 258 -4.24 8.82 10.84
C GLY A 258 -4.54 7.33 11.01
N ALA A 259 -4.28 6.49 10.01
CA ALA A 259 -4.46 5.04 10.11
C ALA A 259 -3.25 4.37 10.75
N MET A 260 -2.05 4.80 10.36
CA MET A 260 -0.76 4.35 10.89
C MET A 260 0.24 5.52 10.86
N PHE A 261 1.28 5.48 11.67
CA PHE A 261 2.24 6.58 11.79
C PHE A 261 3.21 6.70 10.59
N PHE A 262 3.61 5.59 9.97
CA PHE A 262 4.65 5.59 8.92
C PHE A 262 4.40 6.52 7.70
N PRO A 263 3.17 6.78 7.22
CA PRO A 263 2.92 7.67 6.09
C PRO A 263 3.33 9.13 6.35
N VAL A 264 3.49 9.54 7.63
CA VAL A 264 3.99 10.87 7.98
C VAL A 264 5.36 11.14 7.34
N PHE A 265 6.21 10.11 7.24
CA PHE A 265 7.53 10.21 6.59
C PHE A 265 7.46 10.47 5.08
N LEU A 266 6.29 10.32 4.46
CA LEU A 266 6.05 10.60 3.04
C LEU A 266 5.73 12.07 2.79
N LEU A 267 5.27 12.82 3.80
CA LEU A 267 4.83 14.21 3.65
C LEU A 267 5.88 15.12 3.00
N PRO A 268 7.19 15.07 3.38
CA PRO A 268 8.20 15.89 2.73
C PRO A 268 8.33 15.60 1.23
N LEU A 269 8.32 14.32 0.84
CA LEU A 269 8.42 13.88 -0.55
C LEU A 269 7.22 14.36 -1.38
N TRP A 270 6.00 14.16 -0.86
CA TRP A 270 4.76 14.54 -1.55
C TRP A 270 4.57 16.07 -1.61
N ALA A 271 4.95 16.78 -0.56
CA ALA A 271 5.01 18.25 -0.57
C ALA A 271 5.98 18.77 -1.65
N SER A 272 7.16 18.15 -1.77
CA SER A 272 8.13 18.46 -2.82
C SER A 272 7.60 18.15 -4.22
N PHE A 273 6.82 17.08 -4.39
CA PHE A 273 6.19 16.75 -5.68
C PHE A 273 5.17 17.79 -6.13
N TYR A 274 4.34 18.30 -5.21
CA TYR A 274 3.32 19.32 -5.51
C TYR A 274 3.83 20.77 -5.48
N TRP A 275 5.15 20.97 -5.46
CA TRP A 275 5.76 22.29 -5.33
C TRP A 275 5.20 23.31 -6.35
N LYS A 276 5.07 24.57 -5.91
CA LYS A 276 4.40 25.70 -6.59
C LYS A 276 2.86 25.67 -6.59
N ASN A 277 2.24 24.86 -7.44
CA ASN A 277 0.81 25.05 -7.78
C ASN A 277 -0.14 24.06 -7.07
N GLY A 278 0.37 22.99 -6.45
CA GLY A 278 -0.44 22.00 -5.73
C GLY A 278 -0.23 21.99 -4.22
N LEU A 279 0.91 22.51 -3.74
CA LEU A 279 1.36 22.35 -2.35
C LEU A 279 0.34 22.87 -1.34
N LYS A 280 -0.16 24.10 -1.51
CA LYS A 280 -1.12 24.69 -0.57
C LYS A 280 -2.39 23.86 -0.46
N ARG A 281 -2.89 23.35 -1.59
CA ARG A 281 -4.12 22.53 -1.64
C ARG A 281 -3.92 21.18 -0.97
N PHE A 282 -2.77 20.55 -1.20
CA PHE A 282 -2.39 19.27 -0.60
C PHE A 282 -2.21 19.39 0.92
N VAL A 283 -1.45 20.38 1.39
CA VAL A 283 -1.20 20.61 2.81
C VAL A 283 -2.48 21.01 3.53
N LEU A 284 -3.28 21.90 2.94
CA LEU A 284 -4.55 22.32 3.54
C LEU A 284 -5.50 21.14 3.68
N SER A 285 -5.69 20.32 2.64
CA SER A 285 -6.62 19.19 2.72
C SER A 285 -6.16 18.12 3.72
N GLY A 286 -4.86 17.80 3.76
CA GLY A 286 -4.30 16.91 4.78
C GLY A 286 -4.46 17.46 6.20
N SER A 287 -4.27 18.79 6.38
CA SER A 287 -4.44 19.45 7.68
C SER A 287 -5.90 19.46 8.12
N VAL A 288 -6.85 19.69 7.20
CA VAL A 288 -8.29 19.59 7.51
C VAL A 288 -8.64 18.17 7.96
N VAL A 289 -8.13 17.14 7.29
CA VAL A 289 -8.35 15.75 7.74
C VAL A 289 -7.76 15.52 9.13
N ALA A 290 -6.55 15.99 9.41
CA ALA A 290 -5.96 15.88 10.74
C ALA A 290 -6.82 16.58 11.81
N ILE A 291 -7.30 17.79 11.53
CA ILE A 291 -8.20 18.54 12.44
C ILE A 291 -9.52 17.79 12.64
N VAL A 292 -10.10 17.22 11.58
CA VAL A 292 -11.36 16.45 11.69
C VAL A 292 -11.16 15.18 12.50
N LEU A 293 -10.05 14.45 12.30
CA LEU A 293 -9.73 13.26 13.08
C LEU A 293 -9.49 13.61 14.55
N LEU A 294 -8.69 14.64 14.82
CA LEU A 294 -8.46 15.14 16.19
C LEU A 294 -9.74 15.66 16.84
N GLY A 295 -10.54 16.44 16.10
CA GLY A 295 -11.81 16.97 16.57
C GLY A 295 -12.84 15.87 16.84
N SER A 296 -12.87 14.83 16.01
CA SER A 296 -13.70 13.65 16.27
C SER A 296 -13.29 12.97 17.59
N LEU A 297 -11.99 12.85 17.86
CA LEU A 297 -11.51 12.30 19.14
C LEU A 297 -11.87 13.21 20.32
N VAL A 298 -11.77 14.53 20.17
CA VAL A 298 -12.19 15.49 21.21
C VAL A 298 -13.68 15.33 21.54
N LEU A 299 -14.52 15.21 20.51
CA LEU A 299 -15.97 15.12 20.68
C LEU A 299 -16.43 13.77 21.25
N THR A 300 -15.67 12.71 21.04
CA THR A 300 -15.96 11.37 21.59
C THR A 300 -15.25 11.07 22.91
N SER A 301 -14.26 11.89 23.31
CA SER A 301 -13.59 11.74 24.60
C SER A 301 -14.42 12.37 25.72
N VAL A 302 -14.75 11.58 26.74
CA VAL A 302 -15.50 12.04 27.93
C VAL A 302 -14.63 12.94 28.82
N ASP A 303 -13.31 12.67 28.88
CA ASP A 303 -12.35 13.34 29.75
C ASP A 303 -11.09 13.84 29.03
N ARG A 304 -10.45 14.88 29.58
CA ARG A 304 -9.15 15.40 29.08
C ARG A 304 -8.04 14.35 29.15
N PHE A 305 -8.09 13.46 30.13
CA PHE A 305 -7.15 12.35 30.28
C PHE A 305 -7.37 11.29 29.19
N SER A 306 -8.64 10.89 28.96
CA SER A 306 -9.04 10.00 27.87
C SER A 306 -8.68 10.57 26.49
N PHE A 307 -8.89 11.87 26.26
CA PHE A 307 -8.45 12.57 25.04
C PHE A 307 -6.95 12.49 24.81
N THR A 308 -6.17 12.78 25.85
CA THR A 308 -4.70 12.78 25.77
C THR A 308 -4.21 11.36 25.49
N GLN A 309 -4.81 10.35 26.12
CA GLN A 309 -4.48 8.95 25.92
C GLN A 309 -4.91 8.44 24.53
N GLN A 310 -6.08 8.82 24.03
CA GLN A 310 -6.55 8.43 22.70
C GLN A 310 -5.82 9.13 21.55
N THR A 311 -5.27 10.34 21.78
CA THR A 311 -4.58 11.15 20.77
C THR A 311 -3.06 10.94 20.80
N ILE A 312 -2.46 10.95 21.99
CA ILE A 312 -1.01 10.80 22.19
C ILE A 312 -0.63 9.33 22.38
N GLY A 313 -1.49 8.53 23.01
CA GLY A 313 -1.26 7.09 23.21
C GLY A 313 -1.50 6.25 21.95
N SER A 314 -2.35 6.68 21.02
CA SER A 314 -2.51 6.00 19.71
C SER A 314 -1.30 6.15 18.79
N ILE A 315 -0.42 7.11 19.08
CA ILE A 315 0.85 7.27 18.39
C ILE A 315 1.88 6.53 19.24
N ASP A 316 2.42 5.43 18.72
CA ASP A 316 3.43 4.65 19.42
C ASP A 316 4.78 5.41 19.46
N TRP A 317 4.87 6.39 20.35
CA TRP A 317 6.09 7.18 20.55
C TRP A 317 7.26 6.32 21.05
N SER A 318 7.01 5.11 21.55
CA SER A 318 8.08 4.16 21.92
C SER A 318 8.96 3.80 20.72
N VAL A 319 8.41 3.87 19.50
CA VAL A 319 9.13 3.69 18.23
C VAL A 319 10.28 4.67 18.06
N LEU A 320 10.13 5.90 18.56
CA LEU A 320 11.15 6.95 18.45
C LEU A 320 11.99 7.10 19.72
N LYS A 321 11.62 6.46 20.82
CA LYS A 321 12.39 6.52 22.07
C LYS A 321 13.69 5.73 21.99
N PHE A 322 13.86 4.86 20.98
CA PHE A 322 14.96 3.90 20.87
C PHE A 322 15.15 3.04 22.14
N GLU A 323 14.20 3.08 23.09
CA GLU A 323 14.12 2.25 24.26
C GLU A 323 13.53 0.92 23.82
N GLY A 324 14.35 -0.14 23.76
CA GLY A 324 13.87 -1.46 23.38
C GLY A 324 15.00 -2.42 23.02
N GLY A 325 15.40 -3.23 24.00
CA GLY A 325 16.19 -4.45 23.83
C GLY A 325 15.39 -5.63 24.38
N GLN A 326 15.63 -6.85 23.90
CA GLN A 326 15.10 -8.19 24.28
C GLN A 326 13.59 -8.38 24.58
N GLN A 327 12.79 -7.33 24.76
CA GLN A 327 11.38 -7.36 25.15
C GLN A 327 10.42 -7.09 23.97
N MET A 328 10.94 -6.68 22.80
CA MET A 328 10.12 -6.41 21.61
C MET A 328 10.36 -7.50 20.56
N PRO A 329 9.32 -8.14 20.00
CA PRO A 329 9.47 -9.19 18.99
C PRO A 329 9.94 -8.61 17.65
N GLY A 330 10.88 -9.26 16.97
CA GLY A 330 11.36 -8.89 15.62
C GLY A 330 12.88 -8.95 15.50
N PHE A 331 13.42 -8.46 14.37
CA PHE A 331 14.87 -8.48 14.10
C PHE A 331 15.70 -7.80 15.20
N TRP A 332 15.22 -6.67 15.71
CA TRP A 332 15.92 -5.88 16.73
C TRP A 332 15.85 -6.49 18.15
N SER A 333 15.12 -7.58 18.35
CA SER A 333 15.05 -8.25 19.66
C SER A 333 16.39 -8.85 20.08
N ALA A 334 17.20 -9.28 19.10
CA ALA A 334 18.46 -9.98 19.31
C ALA A 334 19.67 -9.04 19.51
N TYR A 335 19.48 -7.73 19.29
CA TYR A 335 20.58 -6.75 19.29
C TYR A 335 20.33 -5.64 20.30
N ASP A 336 21.40 -4.95 20.70
CA ASP A 336 21.28 -3.74 21.48
C ASP A 336 20.52 -2.66 20.68
N SER A 337 19.61 -1.96 21.35
CA SER A 337 18.88 -0.81 20.84
C SER A 337 19.78 0.21 20.13
N ALA A 338 21.01 0.39 20.58
CA ALA A 338 21.97 1.35 20.00
C ALA A 338 22.26 1.10 18.51
N TYR A 339 22.24 -0.16 18.07
CA TYR A 339 22.48 -0.51 16.66
C TYR A 339 21.37 -0.04 15.71
N ARG A 340 20.21 0.36 16.23
CA ARG A 340 19.13 0.97 15.44
C ARG A 340 19.43 2.40 15.01
N ILE A 341 20.23 3.13 15.80
CA ILE A 341 20.48 4.55 15.60
C ILE A 341 21.13 4.80 14.21
N PRO A 342 22.20 4.09 13.81
CA PRO A 342 22.77 4.27 12.47
C PRO A 342 21.78 3.98 11.33
N VAL A 343 20.92 2.97 11.49
CA VAL A 343 19.90 2.63 10.47
C VAL A 343 18.86 3.74 10.36
N PHE A 344 18.42 4.30 11.50
CA PHE A 344 17.52 5.45 11.53
C PHE A 344 18.16 6.70 10.91
N VAL A 345 19.43 6.98 11.21
CA VAL A 345 20.16 8.09 10.58
C VAL A 345 20.22 7.90 9.07
N GLY A 346 20.54 6.70 8.60
CA GLY A 346 20.51 6.34 7.18
C GLY A 346 19.14 6.55 6.54
N PHE A 347 18.06 6.22 7.25
CA PHE A 347 16.68 6.46 6.83
C PHE A 347 16.35 7.95 6.70
N VAL A 348 16.74 8.79 7.68
CA VAL A 348 16.52 10.25 7.61
C VAL A 348 17.29 10.86 6.45
N LEU A 349 18.54 10.44 6.25
CA LEU A 349 19.36 10.85 5.09
C LEU A 349 18.73 10.42 3.76
N LEU A 350 18.16 9.21 3.70
CA LEU A 350 17.44 8.72 2.54
C LEU A 350 16.22 9.60 2.24
N ILE A 351 15.37 9.91 3.23
CA ILE A 351 14.22 10.81 3.04
C ILE A 351 14.67 12.16 2.51
N ALA A 352 15.70 12.76 3.12
CA ALA A 352 16.22 14.06 2.69
C ALA A 352 16.72 13.99 1.24
N CYS A 353 17.49 12.97 0.89
CA CYS A 353 18.02 12.75 -0.45
C CYS A 353 16.90 12.60 -1.49
N LEU A 354 15.95 11.69 -1.27
CA LEU A 354 14.84 11.40 -2.18
C LEU A 354 13.82 12.56 -2.28
N THR A 355 13.74 13.40 -1.25
CA THR A 355 12.91 14.61 -1.22
C THR A 355 13.57 15.76 -1.98
N ILE A 356 14.89 15.91 -1.92
CA ILE A 356 15.60 17.01 -2.60
C ILE A 356 15.90 16.66 -4.05
N TRP A 357 16.32 15.42 -4.31
CA TRP A 357 16.76 14.94 -5.61
C TRP A 357 15.83 13.83 -6.15
N PRO A 358 15.30 13.94 -7.39
CA PRO A 358 15.43 15.05 -8.34
C PRO A 358 14.56 16.27 -8.00
N ARG A 359 15.02 17.46 -8.43
CA ARG A 359 14.27 18.72 -8.23
C ARG A 359 12.91 18.73 -8.93
N LYS A 360 12.86 18.19 -10.16
CA LYS A 360 11.60 17.98 -10.90
C LYS A 360 11.22 16.51 -10.79
N LYS A 361 10.19 16.21 -9.99
CA LYS A 361 9.69 14.84 -9.80
C LYS A 361 8.59 14.54 -10.79
N ASN A 362 8.63 13.34 -11.37
CA ASN A 362 7.56 12.77 -12.18
C ASN A 362 6.85 11.70 -11.33
N LEU A 363 5.75 11.14 -11.86
CA LEU A 363 5.01 10.08 -11.18
C LEU A 363 5.90 8.85 -10.88
N GLY A 364 6.87 8.55 -11.75
CA GLY A 364 7.83 7.47 -11.53
C GLY A 364 8.67 7.67 -10.27
N HIS A 365 9.28 8.85 -10.12
CA HIS A 365 10.03 9.25 -8.94
C HIS A 365 9.15 9.20 -7.69
N LEU A 366 7.91 9.71 -7.76
CA LEU A 366 7.01 9.70 -6.62
C LEU A 366 6.69 8.28 -6.14
N MET A 367 6.36 7.36 -7.07
CA MET A 367 6.06 5.96 -6.72
C MET A 367 7.28 5.23 -6.15
N SER A 368 8.44 5.33 -6.81
CA SER A 368 9.64 4.61 -6.36
C SER A 368 10.18 5.16 -5.04
N HIS A 369 10.20 6.48 -4.86
CA HIS A 369 10.66 7.09 -3.61
C HIS A 369 9.67 6.85 -2.47
N THR A 370 8.36 6.84 -2.74
CA THR A 370 7.35 6.45 -1.72
C THR A 370 7.56 5.01 -1.28
N ALA A 371 7.70 4.07 -2.22
CA ALA A 371 7.99 2.68 -1.89
C ALA A 371 9.31 2.55 -1.11
N ALA A 372 10.39 3.24 -1.52
CA ALA A 372 11.68 3.22 -0.84
C ALA A 372 11.58 3.72 0.62
N ILE A 373 10.85 4.82 0.87
CA ILE A 373 10.70 5.38 2.22
C ILE A 373 9.89 4.43 3.11
N ILE A 374 8.79 3.85 2.62
CA ILE A 374 7.99 2.89 3.41
C ILE A 374 8.85 1.66 3.77
N ILE A 375 9.54 1.08 2.78
CA ILE A 375 10.38 -0.11 2.98
C ILE A 375 11.54 0.22 3.94
N ALA A 376 12.16 1.39 3.81
CA ALA A 376 13.23 1.81 4.71
C ALA A 376 12.73 2.08 6.14
N THR A 377 11.45 2.45 6.31
CA THR A 377 10.84 2.59 7.64
C THR A 377 10.87 1.26 8.39
N LEU A 378 10.61 0.14 7.70
CA LEU A 378 10.58 -1.19 8.30
C LEU A 378 11.94 -1.68 8.80
N LEU A 379 13.05 -1.11 8.30
CA LEU A 379 14.40 -1.52 8.72
C LEU A 379 14.76 -1.03 10.11
N TRP A 380 14.23 0.12 10.55
CA TRP A 380 14.51 0.64 11.89
C TRP A 380 13.30 0.54 12.84
N TYR A 381 12.13 0.16 12.32
CA TYR A 381 10.92 -0.02 13.13
C TYR A 381 11.12 -1.12 14.19
N PRO A 382 10.77 -0.86 15.46
CA PRO A 382 11.17 -1.70 16.59
C PRO A 382 10.43 -3.04 16.69
N GLN A 383 9.13 -3.04 16.40
CA GLN A 383 8.22 -4.18 16.59
C GLN A 383 7.97 -4.83 15.24
N GLN A 384 8.29 -6.12 15.09
CA GLN A 384 8.02 -6.96 13.92
C GLN A 384 8.43 -6.35 12.55
N GLY A 385 9.33 -5.36 12.51
CA GLY A 385 9.60 -4.45 11.38
C GLY A 385 9.43 -5.04 9.97
N SER A 386 10.38 -5.85 9.51
CA SER A 386 10.39 -6.41 8.14
C SER A 386 9.26 -7.41 7.83
N VAL A 387 8.41 -7.74 8.80
CA VAL A 387 7.22 -8.60 8.63
C VAL A 387 6.04 -7.83 8.03
N TYR A 388 5.98 -6.51 8.18
CA TYR A 388 4.85 -5.67 7.71
C TYR A 388 4.86 -5.36 6.21
N LEU A 389 4.87 -6.42 5.41
CA LEU A 389 5.00 -6.37 3.95
C LEU A 389 3.84 -5.65 3.26
N LEU A 390 2.64 -5.77 3.84
CA LEU A 390 1.40 -5.17 3.30
C LEU A 390 1.45 -3.64 3.22
N TRP A 391 2.28 -2.97 4.03
CA TRP A 391 2.39 -1.52 4.02
C TRP A 391 2.94 -0.98 2.69
N TYR A 392 3.92 -1.67 2.12
CA TYR A 392 4.59 -1.24 0.90
C TYR A 392 4.22 -2.06 -0.32
N LEU A 393 3.65 -3.26 -0.16
CA LEU A 393 3.45 -4.20 -1.26
C LEU A 393 2.69 -3.58 -2.44
N PRO A 394 1.53 -2.91 -2.27
CA PRO A 394 0.83 -2.29 -3.39
C PRO A 394 1.67 -1.21 -4.09
N MET A 395 2.44 -0.42 -3.33
CA MET A 395 3.33 0.61 -3.88
C MET A 395 4.47 -0.01 -4.69
N LEU A 396 5.06 -1.08 -4.17
CA LEU A 396 6.11 -1.83 -4.84
C LEU A 396 5.60 -2.41 -6.17
N LEU A 397 4.40 -2.98 -6.19
CA LEU A 397 3.79 -3.50 -7.42
C LEU A 397 3.54 -2.40 -8.46
N MET A 398 3.10 -1.21 -8.02
CA MET A 398 2.97 -0.05 -8.90
C MET A 398 4.30 0.35 -9.54
N VAL A 399 5.42 0.22 -8.81
CA VAL A 399 6.76 0.50 -9.34
C VAL A 399 7.22 -0.61 -10.28
N VAL A 400 7.02 -1.88 -9.95
CA VAL A 400 7.45 -3.04 -10.74
C VAL A 400 6.74 -3.08 -12.10
N PHE A 401 5.43 -2.83 -12.14
CA PHE A 401 4.63 -2.86 -13.37
C PHE A 401 4.59 -1.52 -14.13
N ARG A 402 5.24 -0.46 -13.63
CA ARG A 402 5.25 0.86 -14.26
C ARG A 402 5.84 0.78 -15.67
N PRO A 403 5.09 1.14 -16.74
CA PRO A 403 5.65 1.29 -18.08
C PRO A 403 6.53 2.54 -18.18
N ARG A 404 7.24 2.73 -19.30
CA ARG A 404 7.97 3.99 -19.53
C ARG A 404 6.96 5.14 -19.68
N LEU A 405 6.90 6.02 -18.69
CA LEU A 405 6.03 7.20 -18.69
C LEU A 405 6.69 8.32 -19.52
N LEU A 406 6.67 8.20 -20.85
CA LEU A 406 7.28 9.16 -21.78
C LEU A 406 6.62 10.55 -21.75
N HIS A 407 5.34 10.64 -21.35
CA HIS A 407 4.53 11.85 -21.48
C HIS A 407 4.31 12.62 -20.17
N THR A 408 4.97 12.26 -19.06
CA THR A 408 4.71 12.87 -17.73
C THR A 408 5.79 13.85 -17.28
N ILE A 409 6.62 14.34 -18.20
CA ILE A 409 7.36 15.57 -17.95
C ILE A 409 6.33 16.69 -18.10
N GLN A 410 6.03 17.40 -17.02
CA GLN A 410 5.30 18.67 -17.10
C GLN A 410 6.05 19.63 -18.02
N SER A 411 5.73 19.61 -19.31
CA SER A 411 6.09 20.65 -20.26
C SER A 411 4.83 21.06 -21.02
N LYS A 412 3.89 21.67 -20.28
CA LYS A 412 2.82 22.49 -20.87
C LYS A 412 3.35 23.59 -21.81
N ASP A 413 4.66 23.88 -21.74
CA ASP A 413 5.33 24.89 -22.56
C ASP A 413 5.71 24.39 -23.98
N VAL A 414 5.74 23.08 -24.25
CA VAL A 414 6.08 22.57 -25.60
C VAL A 414 4.88 22.60 -26.53
N ASP A 415 3.71 22.15 -26.04
CA ASP A 415 2.48 22.14 -26.85
C ASP A 415 2.02 23.57 -27.21
N ARG A 416 2.20 24.53 -26.29
CA ARG A 416 1.81 25.93 -26.51
C ARG A 416 2.66 26.65 -27.57
N ASN A 417 3.92 26.25 -27.72
CA ASN A 417 4.78 26.80 -28.76
C ASN A 417 4.56 26.13 -30.12
N GLN A 418 4.19 24.84 -30.16
CA GLN A 418 3.85 24.16 -31.41
C GLN A 418 2.50 24.64 -31.98
N GLU A 419 1.47 24.83 -31.15
CA GLU A 419 0.18 25.39 -31.58
C GLU A 419 0.30 26.84 -32.07
N SER A 420 1.28 27.61 -31.60
CA SER A 420 1.51 28.98 -32.05
C SER A 420 2.23 29.10 -33.41
N VAL A 421 2.84 28.02 -33.89
CA VAL A 421 3.64 28.00 -35.12
C VAL A 421 2.88 27.41 -36.31
N GLU A 422 1.87 26.56 -36.08
CA GLU A 422 0.98 26.09 -37.15
C GLU A 422 -0.09 27.15 -37.49
N LYS A 423 0.23 28.03 -38.44
CA LYS A 423 -0.80 28.78 -39.17
C LYS A 423 -1.70 27.79 -39.93
N PRO A 424 -3.03 27.99 -39.95
CA PRO A 424 -3.93 27.11 -40.69
C PRO A 424 -3.70 27.27 -42.20
N VAL A 425 -3.20 26.22 -42.85
CA VAL A 425 -3.13 26.14 -44.31
C VAL A 425 -4.54 25.88 -44.84
N SER A 426 -5.11 26.84 -45.56
CA SER A 426 -6.43 26.76 -46.16
C SER A 426 -6.49 25.68 -47.24
N ARG A 427 -7.39 24.71 -47.07
CA ARG A 427 -7.56 23.51 -47.91
C ARG A 427 -8.38 23.76 -49.18
N HIS A 428 -8.07 24.81 -49.95
CA HIS A 428 -8.89 25.25 -51.09
C HIS A 428 -8.10 25.71 -52.33
N GLN A 429 -7.04 24.99 -52.73
CA GLN A 429 -6.31 25.36 -53.95
C GLN A 429 -5.80 24.23 -54.86
N ASP A 430 -6.13 22.96 -54.62
CA ASP A 430 -5.57 21.83 -55.40
C ASP A 430 -6.56 21.14 -56.38
N SER A 431 -7.60 21.83 -56.86
CA SER A 431 -8.58 21.21 -57.78
C SER A 431 -8.77 21.95 -59.11
N VAL A 432 -7.71 22.55 -59.66
CA VAL A 432 -7.72 23.06 -61.04
C VAL A 432 -6.36 22.79 -61.67
N ASN A 433 -6.27 21.72 -62.46
CA ASN A 433 -5.41 21.53 -63.66
C ASN A 433 -4.97 20.07 -63.84
N ILE A 434 -5.89 19.18 -64.23
CA ILE A 434 -5.54 17.98 -64.99
C ILE A 434 -6.62 17.74 -66.06
N VAL A 435 -6.51 18.42 -67.21
CA VAL A 435 -7.14 18.02 -68.47
C VAL A 435 -6.24 18.47 -69.65
N ARG A 436 -5.93 17.50 -70.56
CA ARG A 436 -5.36 17.61 -71.93
C ARG A 436 -3.84 17.89 -72.05
N HIS A 437 -3.06 17.29 -72.96
CA HIS A 437 -3.29 16.52 -74.19
C HIS A 437 -2.20 15.43 -74.34
N THR A 438 -2.55 14.24 -74.83
CA THR A 438 -1.65 13.36 -75.58
C THR A 438 -1.99 13.51 -77.06
N SER A 439 -0.98 13.82 -77.86
CA SER A 439 -0.88 13.46 -79.28
C SER A 439 -0.27 12.07 -79.41
#